data_AF-A0A2N2P1X4-F1
#
_entry.id   AF-A0A2N2P1X4-F1
#
_cell.length_a   1.000
_cell.length_b   1.000
_cell.length_c   1.000
_cell.angle_alpha   90.00
_cell.angle_beta   90.00
_cell.angle_gamma   90.00
#
_symmetry.space_group_name_H-M   'P 1'
#
loop_
_entity.id
_entity.type
_entity.pdbx_description
1 polymer ?
#
loop_
_entity_poly.entity_id
_entity_poly.type
_entity_poly.pdbx_seq_one_letter_code
_entity_poly.pdbx_strand_id
1 'polypeptide(L)'
;MSNQNIDLVSVFQQVTQALGQNQQALNQSDTYNHDHGDHMVKTFQTITKAMKKKKTGSQAELLAYAAENLNKGVQNGSSQLYAKGLSQAAQQAQGKNIDPQMAMQLLQTILGGGQKPTQAVQPTQQTGSGDMLGSLLGGLMGGGQQPSNQEQSGSGDMLGSLLGGLMGGQPNQSTGQAQAGGLSDGLDMGDLITAGMAYFQSKQRGEDNLNAIIDAFTAASGMGNDPHRQQSTQIVANTFLQALGKMGKK
;
A
#
# COMPACT_ATOMS: atom_id res chain seq x y z
N MET A 1 0.68 -2.71 -29.58
CA MET A 1 0.50 -2.16 -28.22
C MET A 1 1.14 -0.78 -28.22
N SER A 2 0.34 0.28 -28.18
CA SER A 2 0.84 1.66 -28.20
C SER A 2 1.79 1.87 -27.00
N ASN A 3 2.97 2.41 -27.26
CA ASN A 3 4.01 2.67 -26.26
C ASN A 3 3.59 3.88 -25.39
N GLN A 4 2.55 3.71 -24.57
CA GLN A 4 1.96 4.80 -23.79
C GLN A 4 2.78 5.07 -22.55
N ASN A 5 3.73 5.99 -22.70
CA ASN A 5 4.40 6.56 -21.56
C ASN A 5 3.46 7.56 -20.88
N ILE A 6 3.10 7.29 -19.63
CA ILE A 6 2.21 8.14 -18.84
C ILE A 6 2.91 9.47 -18.55
N ASP A 7 2.18 10.57 -18.79
CA ASP A 7 2.62 11.91 -18.39
C ASP A 7 2.40 12.13 -16.89
N LEU A 8 3.42 11.83 -16.08
CA LEU A 8 3.34 12.02 -14.63
C LEU A 8 3.10 13.49 -14.25
N VAL A 9 3.53 14.47 -15.04
CA VAL A 9 3.27 15.89 -14.74
C VAL A 9 1.75 16.16 -14.74
N SER A 10 1.05 15.62 -15.74
CA SER A 10 -0.41 15.72 -15.84
C SER A 10 -1.14 14.96 -14.74
N VAL A 11 -0.62 13.81 -14.30
CA VAL A 11 -1.18 13.05 -13.17
C VAL A 11 -1.06 13.84 -11.86
N PHE A 12 0.16 14.27 -11.51
CA PHE A 12 0.41 15.02 -10.28
C PHE A 12 -0.33 16.36 -10.25
N GLN A 13 -0.54 16.99 -11.41
CA GLN A 13 -1.37 18.17 -11.51
C GLN A 13 -2.84 17.89 -11.16
N GLN A 14 -3.42 16.80 -11.63
CA GLN A 14 -4.79 16.41 -11.27
C GLN A 14 -4.91 16.11 -9.77
N VAL A 15 -3.95 15.38 -9.20
CA VAL A 15 -3.91 15.10 -7.76
C VAL A 15 -3.82 16.40 -6.95
N THR A 16 -2.96 17.34 -7.35
CA THR A 16 -2.85 18.65 -6.68
C THR A 16 -4.16 19.43 -6.71
N GLN A 17 -4.88 19.39 -7.84
CA GLN A 17 -6.19 20.05 -7.97
C GLN A 17 -7.23 19.41 -7.05
N ALA A 18 -7.31 18.08 -7.02
CA ALA A 18 -8.25 17.36 -6.15
C ALA A 18 -7.96 17.63 -4.67
N LEU A 19 -6.70 17.62 -4.25
CA LEU A 19 -6.32 17.99 -2.88
C LEU A 19 -6.71 19.44 -2.56
N GLY A 20 -6.52 20.37 -3.48
CA GLY A 20 -6.96 21.77 -3.31
C GLY A 20 -8.47 21.90 -3.14
N GLN A 21 -9.25 21.13 -3.89
CA GLN A 21 -10.72 21.11 -3.76
C GLN A 21 -11.21 20.51 -2.44
N ASN A 22 -10.41 19.61 -1.84
CA ASN A 22 -10.75 18.92 -0.59
C ASN A 22 -10.00 19.48 0.62
N GLN A 23 -9.22 20.55 0.46
CA GLN A 23 -8.31 21.10 1.47
C GLN A 23 -9.01 21.40 2.80
N GLN A 24 -10.15 22.08 2.74
CA GLN A 24 -10.90 22.45 3.95
C GLN A 24 -11.46 21.23 4.69
N ALA A 25 -11.98 20.24 3.95
CA ALA A 25 -12.48 19.01 4.56
C ALA A 25 -11.34 18.23 5.24
N LEU A 26 -10.16 18.19 4.61
CA LEU A 26 -8.96 17.58 5.20
C LEU A 26 -8.50 18.31 6.47
N ASN A 27 -8.50 19.65 6.48
CA ASN A 27 -8.21 20.43 7.69
C ASN A 27 -9.24 20.20 8.80
N GLN A 28 -10.52 20.05 8.46
CA GLN A 28 -11.58 19.76 9.44
C GLN A 28 -11.44 18.37 10.05
N SER A 29 -11.00 17.37 9.25
CA SER A 29 -10.78 16.00 9.71
C SER A 29 -9.53 15.83 10.60
N ASP A 30 -8.63 16.80 10.56
CA ASP A 30 -7.45 16.88 11.41
C ASP A 30 -7.80 17.62 12.69
N THR A 31 -8.12 16.87 13.75
CA THR A 31 -8.58 17.42 15.03
C THR A 31 -7.47 17.95 15.92
N TYR A 32 -6.20 17.81 15.51
CA TYR A 32 -5.07 18.22 16.35
C TYR A 32 -4.69 19.67 16.10
N ASN A 33 -4.35 20.01 14.84
CA ASN A 33 -3.88 21.34 14.45
C ASN A 33 -4.58 21.91 13.21
N HIS A 34 -5.51 21.18 12.61
CA HIS A 34 -6.36 21.64 11.51
C HIS A 34 -5.60 22.15 10.27
N ASP A 35 -4.43 21.58 9.98
CA ASP A 35 -3.58 22.03 8.86
C ASP A 35 -3.18 20.91 7.90
N HIS A 36 -3.67 19.69 8.12
CA HIS A 36 -3.33 18.54 7.28
C HIS A 36 -3.60 18.78 5.78
N GLY A 37 -4.76 19.34 5.43
CA GLY A 37 -5.07 19.72 4.05
C GLY A 37 -4.11 20.76 3.48
N ASP A 38 -3.74 21.78 4.27
CA ASP A 38 -2.76 22.80 3.88
C ASP A 38 -1.40 22.17 3.57
N HIS A 39 -0.96 21.26 4.43
CA HIS A 39 0.26 20.49 4.25
C HIS A 39 0.21 19.64 2.98
N MET A 40 -0.87 18.89 2.77
CA MET A 40 -1.04 18.04 1.58
C MET A 40 -1.04 18.85 0.29
N VAL A 41 -1.77 19.96 0.24
CA VAL A 41 -1.80 20.86 -0.92
C VAL A 41 -0.40 21.43 -1.18
N LYS A 42 0.29 21.93 -0.15
CA LYS A 42 1.65 22.49 -0.28
C LYS A 42 2.66 21.46 -0.76
N THR A 43 2.60 20.24 -0.24
CA THR A 43 3.45 19.11 -0.65
C THR A 43 3.25 18.80 -2.14
N PHE A 44 2.03 18.55 -2.58
CA PHE A 44 1.74 18.18 -3.97
C PHE A 44 1.92 19.35 -4.97
N GLN A 45 1.70 20.59 -4.54
CA GLN A 45 2.09 21.76 -5.32
C GLN A 45 3.61 21.84 -5.51
N THR A 46 4.40 21.55 -4.47
CA THR A 46 5.88 21.56 -4.55
C THR A 46 6.37 20.50 -5.53
N ILE A 47 5.83 19.28 -5.44
CA ILE A 47 6.10 18.17 -6.37
C ILE A 47 5.77 18.58 -7.80
N THR A 48 4.54 19.04 -8.05
CA THR A 48 4.07 19.41 -9.39
C THR A 48 4.89 20.55 -9.99
N LYS A 49 5.25 21.57 -9.20
CA LYS A 49 6.09 22.69 -9.64
C LYS A 49 7.49 22.21 -10.02
N ALA A 50 8.09 21.32 -9.22
CA ALA A 50 9.41 20.77 -9.51
C ALA A 50 9.40 19.97 -10.83
N MET A 51 8.42 19.08 -11.02
CA MET A 51 8.32 18.30 -12.26
C MET A 51 8.09 19.19 -13.49
N LYS A 52 7.23 20.21 -13.38
CA LYS A 52 7.02 21.19 -14.45
C LYS A 52 8.29 21.98 -14.81
N LYS A 53 9.12 22.31 -13.82
CA LYS A 53 10.40 23.01 -14.05
C LYS A 53 11.41 22.11 -14.77
N LYS A 54 11.37 20.80 -14.54
CA LYS A 54 12.29 19.80 -15.13
C LYS A 54 11.73 19.13 -16.39
N LYS A 55 10.64 19.64 -16.98
CA LYS A 55 9.79 19.06 -18.06
C LYS A 55 10.49 18.26 -19.18
N THR A 56 11.76 18.53 -19.49
CA THR A 56 12.54 17.85 -20.53
C THR A 56 13.33 16.62 -20.07
N GLY A 57 13.24 16.24 -18.79
CA GLY A 57 13.87 15.02 -18.26
C GLY A 57 13.01 13.76 -18.41
N SER A 58 13.65 12.60 -18.27
CA SER A 58 12.96 11.31 -18.12
C SER A 58 12.02 11.31 -16.90
N GLN A 59 11.01 10.44 -16.90
CA GLN A 59 10.06 10.32 -15.78
C GLN A 59 10.77 10.06 -14.45
N ALA A 60 11.85 9.28 -14.46
CA ALA A 60 12.71 9.06 -13.29
C ALA A 60 13.38 10.36 -12.80
N GLU A 61 13.92 11.18 -13.71
CA GLU A 61 14.52 12.48 -13.36
C GLU A 61 13.49 13.48 -12.84
N LEU A 62 12.26 13.45 -13.36
CA LEU A 62 11.17 14.30 -12.84
C LEU A 62 10.87 13.94 -11.38
N LEU A 63 10.75 12.64 -11.07
CA LEU A 63 10.51 12.14 -9.71
C LEU A 63 11.67 12.45 -8.76
N ALA A 64 12.92 12.24 -9.19
CA ALA A 64 14.11 12.55 -8.39
C ALA A 64 14.20 14.05 -8.08
N TYR A 65 13.97 14.90 -9.08
CA TYR A 65 13.98 16.35 -8.89
C TYR A 65 12.85 16.81 -7.97
N ALA A 66 11.67 16.20 -8.06
CA ALA A 66 10.57 16.48 -7.14
C ALA A 66 10.91 16.09 -5.69
N ALA A 67 11.52 14.92 -5.47
CA ALA A 67 11.99 14.49 -4.15
C ALA A 67 12.99 15.50 -3.55
N GLU A 68 13.96 15.94 -4.35
CA GLU A 68 14.97 16.92 -3.94
C GLU A 68 14.34 18.27 -3.56
N ASN A 69 13.41 18.78 -4.37
CA ASN A 69 12.73 20.05 -4.09
C ASN A 69 11.83 19.97 -2.86
N LEU A 70 11.17 18.82 -2.64
CA LEU A 70 10.32 18.62 -1.48
C LEU A 70 11.14 18.62 -0.18
N ASN A 71 12.30 17.95 -0.17
CA ASN A 71 13.24 17.96 0.96
C ASN A 71 13.82 19.35 1.27
N LYS A 72 13.97 20.21 0.25
CA LYS A 72 14.45 21.59 0.42
C LYS A 72 13.39 22.56 0.92
N GLY A 73 12.12 22.30 0.62
CA GLY A 73 11.03 23.26 0.82
C GLY A 73 10.21 23.05 2.08
N VAL A 74 9.66 21.84 2.26
CA VAL A 74 8.63 21.57 3.27
C VAL A 74 9.19 20.61 4.32
N GLN A 75 9.44 21.12 5.52
CA GLN A 75 9.88 20.31 6.66
C GLN A 75 8.67 19.95 7.54
N ASN A 76 7.94 18.92 7.15
CA ASN A 76 6.96 18.26 8.01
C ASN A 76 6.99 16.73 7.74
N GLY A 77 6.41 15.95 8.65
CA GLY A 77 6.50 14.49 8.59
C GLY A 77 5.93 13.90 7.29
N SER A 78 4.84 14.47 6.75
CA SER A 78 4.27 14.01 5.47
C SER A 78 5.21 14.31 4.29
N SER A 79 5.83 15.48 4.24
CA SER A 79 6.75 15.85 3.15
C SER A 79 8.00 14.98 3.11
N GLN A 80 8.53 14.58 4.28
CA GLN A 80 9.65 13.64 4.35
C GLN A 80 9.26 12.25 3.81
N LEU A 81 8.09 11.74 4.19
CA LEU A 81 7.57 10.45 3.69
C LEU A 81 7.38 10.49 2.17
N TYR A 82 6.75 11.53 1.64
CA TYR A 82 6.57 11.68 0.19
C TYR A 82 7.88 11.89 -0.56
N ALA A 83 8.85 12.62 0.01
CA ALA A 83 10.16 12.81 -0.62
C ALA A 83 10.93 11.48 -0.71
N LYS A 84 10.89 10.66 0.35
CA LYS A 84 11.44 9.30 0.33
C LYS A 84 10.71 8.43 -0.70
N GLY A 85 9.38 8.49 -0.72
CA GLY A 85 8.47 7.98 -1.74
C GLY A 85 8.94 8.21 -3.17
N LEU A 86 9.08 9.49 -3.51
CA LEU A 86 9.46 9.97 -4.83
C LEU A 86 10.90 9.56 -5.21
N SER A 87 11.82 9.60 -4.25
CA SER A 87 13.21 9.17 -4.47
C SER A 87 13.28 7.68 -4.85
N GLN A 88 12.56 6.83 -4.13
CA GLN A 88 12.54 5.39 -4.41
C GLN A 88 11.75 5.07 -5.69
N ALA A 89 10.66 5.79 -5.95
CA ALA A 89 9.93 5.71 -7.22
C ALA A 89 10.82 6.12 -8.41
N ALA A 90 11.64 7.15 -8.26
CA ALA A 90 12.60 7.56 -9.28
C ALA A 90 13.59 6.44 -9.61
N GLN A 91 14.14 5.76 -8.60
CA GLN A 91 15.03 4.60 -8.79
C GLN A 91 14.31 3.46 -9.54
N GLN A 92 13.06 3.17 -9.21
CA GLN A 92 12.29 2.12 -9.87
C GLN A 92 12.00 2.45 -11.34
N ALA A 93 11.82 3.73 -11.66
CA ALA A 93 11.54 4.26 -13.00
C ALA A 93 12.78 4.38 -13.91
N GLN A 94 13.99 4.26 -13.37
CA GLN A 94 15.22 4.43 -14.15
C GLN A 94 15.28 3.45 -15.33
N GLY A 95 15.44 3.99 -16.54
CA GLY A 95 15.54 3.22 -17.77
C GLY A 95 14.25 2.49 -18.19
N LYS A 96 13.11 2.76 -17.54
CA LYS A 96 11.82 2.12 -17.83
C LYS A 96 10.81 3.09 -18.42
N ASN A 97 9.92 2.55 -19.25
CA ASN A 97 8.69 3.25 -19.62
C ASN A 97 7.70 3.21 -18.47
N ILE A 98 6.95 4.29 -18.29
CA ILE A 98 5.89 4.34 -17.27
C ILE A 98 4.58 3.95 -17.94
N ASP A 99 4.34 2.64 -18.03
CA ASP A 99 3.05 2.09 -18.41
C ASP A 99 2.07 2.08 -17.20
N PRO A 100 0.77 1.77 -17.38
CA PRO A 100 -0.19 1.77 -16.28
C PRO A 100 0.18 0.88 -15.09
N GLN A 101 0.83 -0.26 -15.32
CA GLN A 101 1.23 -1.17 -14.26
C GLN A 101 2.39 -0.56 -13.46
N MET A 102 3.40 -0.03 -14.16
CA MET A 102 4.51 0.67 -13.53
C MET A 102 4.01 1.91 -12.77
N ALA A 103 3.08 2.68 -13.32
CA ALA A 103 2.51 3.84 -12.64
C ALA A 103 1.79 3.47 -11.34
N MET A 104 1.10 2.32 -11.29
CA MET A 104 0.52 1.79 -10.06
C MET A 104 1.58 1.39 -9.04
N GLN A 105 2.66 0.75 -9.50
CA GLN A 105 3.80 0.41 -8.66
C GLN A 105 4.47 1.66 -8.04
N LEU A 106 4.62 2.71 -8.86
CA LEU A 106 5.15 3.99 -8.41
C LEU A 106 4.21 4.67 -7.41
N LEU A 107 2.90 4.65 -7.65
CA LEU A 107 1.91 5.19 -6.72
C LEU A 107 2.00 4.52 -5.34
N GLN A 108 2.06 3.18 -5.32
CA GLN A 108 2.23 2.41 -4.08
C GLN A 108 3.52 2.80 -3.35
N THR A 109 4.62 2.90 -4.10
CA THR A 109 5.91 3.33 -3.56
C THR A 109 5.83 4.73 -2.96
N ILE A 110 5.20 5.69 -3.65
CA ILE A 110 5.11 7.08 -3.19
C ILE A 110 4.23 7.19 -1.94
N LEU A 111 3.09 6.51 -1.91
CA LEU A 111 2.15 6.54 -0.79
C LEU A 111 2.67 5.75 0.42
N GLY A 112 3.37 4.65 0.21
CA GLY A 112 4.00 3.83 1.26
C GLY A 112 5.34 4.38 1.78
N GLY A 113 5.61 5.67 1.61
CA GLY A 113 6.84 6.30 2.13
C GLY A 113 8.14 5.77 1.49
N GLY A 114 8.04 5.25 0.26
CA GLY A 114 9.15 4.85 -0.59
C GLY A 114 9.48 3.36 -0.61
N GLN A 115 8.78 2.56 0.17
CA GLN A 115 9.05 1.13 0.15
C GLN A 115 8.80 0.52 -1.21
N LYS A 116 9.71 -0.36 -1.62
CA LYS A 116 9.54 -1.10 -2.85
C LYS A 116 8.36 -2.06 -2.64
N PRO A 117 7.32 -2.04 -3.50
CA PRO A 117 6.34 -3.12 -3.48
C PRO A 117 7.08 -4.41 -3.72
N THR A 118 6.91 -5.36 -2.81
CA THR A 118 7.38 -6.74 -2.96
C THR A 118 6.78 -7.25 -4.26
N GLN A 119 7.64 -7.63 -5.21
CA GLN A 119 7.18 -8.25 -6.45
C GLN A 119 6.37 -9.48 -6.05
N ALA A 120 5.08 -9.52 -6.45
CA ALA A 120 4.32 -10.75 -6.41
C ALA A 120 5.17 -11.82 -7.10
N VAL A 121 5.46 -12.89 -6.35
CA VAL A 121 6.31 -13.99 -6.79
C VAL A 121 5.75 -14.51 -8.11
N GLN A 122 6.43 -14.23 -9.23
CA GLN A 122 6.23 -15.01 -10.44
C GLN A 122 6.67 -16.45 -10.11
N PRO A 123 5.94 -17.49 -10.56
CA PRO A 123 6.28 -18.86 -10.24
C PRO A 123 7.55 -19.25 -11.01
N THR A 124 8.72 -19.00 -10.44
CA THR A 124 9.96 -19.64 -10.86
C THR A 124 9.93 -21.07 -10.34
N GLN A 125 9.84 -22.02 -11.26
CA GLN A 125 10.18 -23.42 -11.00
C GLN A 125 11.64 -23.49 -10.52
N GLN A 126 11.83 -23.60 -9.21
CA GLN A 126 12.95 -24.33 -8.63
C GLN A 126 12.66 -24.67 -7.17
N THR A 127 12.23 -25.92 -6.99
CA THR A 127 12.53 -26.81 -5.85
C THR A 127 12.63 -26.18 -4.46
N GLY A 128 11.55 -26.34 -3.69
CA GLY A 128 11.61 -26.34 -2.22
C GLY A 128 10.70 -25.32 -1.54
N SER A 129 9.37 -25.44 -1.71
CA SER A 129 8.32 -24.92 -0.79
C SER A 129 6.90 -25.31 -1.25
N GLY A 130 6.74 -26.44 -1.96
CA GLY A 130 5.44 -26.95 -2.40
C GLY A 130 4.74 -27.86 -1.39
N ASP A 131 5.36 -28.10 -0.23
CA ASP A 131 5.04 -29.26 0.60
C ASP A 131 3.98 -29.01 1.69
N MET A 132 3.52 -27.77 1.89
CA MET A 132 2.48 -27.49 2.90
C MET A 132 1.07 -27.48 2.32
N LEU A 133 0.86 -26.87 1.15
CA LEU A 133 -0.45 -26.86 0.50
C LEU A 133 -0.79 -28.21 -0.16
N GLY A 134 0.21 -28.94 -0.65
CA GLY A 134 0.05 -30.33 -1.10
C GLY A 134 -0.25 -31.30 0.05
N SER A 135 0.36 -31.08 1.21
CA SER A 135 0.12 -31.89 2.41
C SER A 135 -1.26 -31.60 3.05
N LEU A 136 -1.73 -30.36 3.00
CA LEU A 136 -3.08 -29.99 3.44
C LEU A 136 -4.18 -30.59 2.55
N LEU A 137 -3.96 -30.66 1.23
CA LEU A 137 -4.93 -31.23 0.29
C LEU A 137 -4.87 -32.77 0.25
N GLY A 138 -3.70 -33.37 0.49
CA GLY A 138 -3.54 -34.81 0.67
C GLY A 138 -4.24 -35.35 1.91
N GLY A 139 -4.26 -34.58 3.01
CA GLY A 139 -4.96 -34.93 4.24
C GLY A 139 -6.49 -34.87 4.14
N LEU A 140 -7.04 -34.07 3.22
CA LEU A 140 -8.49 -33.90 3.05
C LEU A 140 -9.11 -34.94 2.10
N MET A 141 -8.34 -35.50 1.16
CA MET A 141 -8.86 -36.40 0.11
C MET A 141 -8.50 -37.88 0.32
N GLY A 142 -7.57 -38.20 1.23
CA GLY A 142 -7.12 -39.57 1.53
C GLY A 142 -7.94 -40.26 2.61
N GLY A 143 -9.25 -40.42 2.42
CA GLY A 143 -10.07 -41.31 3.25
C GLY A 143 -9.93 -42.76 2.79
N GLY A 144 -9.23 -43.61 3.55
CA GLY A 144 -9.12 -45.04 3.22
C GLY A 144 -8.39 -45.91 4.25
N GLN A 145 -9.20 -46.55 5.11
CA GLN A 145 -9.01 -47.87 5.76
C GLN A 145 -8.10 -48.03 7.01
N GLN A 146 -8.82 -48.37 8.10
CA GLN A 146 -8.46 -48.95 9.41
C GLN A 146 -7.72 -50.31 9.34
N PRO A 147 -7.23 -50.95 10.45
CA PRO A 147 -7.78 -51.02 11.83
C PRO A 147 -6.74 -50.68 12.94
N SER A 148 -7.00 -50.49 14.24
CA SER A 148 -8.14 -50.56 15.17
C SER A 148 -7.65 -50.05 16.55
N ASN A 149 -8.37 -49.15 17.22
CA ASN A 149 -8.82 -49.22 18.64
C ASN A 149 -9.10 -47.83 19.26
N GLN A 150 -10.30 -47.76 19.85
CA GLN A 150 -10.75 -46.96 21.01
C GLN A 150 -10.69 -45.43 20.93
N GLU A 151 -11.86 -44.76 20.82
CA GLU A 151 -12.57 -44.05 21.93
C GLU A 151 -11.82 -42.78 22.36
N GLN A 152 -12.33 -41.54 22.36
CA GLN A 152 -13.68 -40.99 22.47
C GLN A 152 -13.60 -39.46 22.19
N SER A 153 -14.55 -38.91 21.44
CA SER A 153 -15.06 -37.52 21.44
C SER A 153 -14.10 -36.29 21.49
N GLY A 154 -14.12 -35.47 20.42
CA GLY A 154 -13.60 -34.09 20.50
C GLY A 154 -13.52 -33.30 19.18
N SER A 155 -14.61 -33.13 18.43
CA SER A 155 -14.67 -32.25 17.23
C SER A 155 -14.60 -30.74 17.53
N GLY A 156 -13.80 -30.33 18.52
CA GLY A 156 -13.56 -28.93 18.89
C GLY A 156 -12.10 -28.47 18.77
N ASP A 157 -11.15 -29.39 18.58
CA ASP A 157 -9.73 -29.13 18.80
C ASP A 157 -8.96 -28.51 17.62
N MET A 158 -9.54 -28.43 16.41
CA MET A 158 -8.82 -27.82 15.28
C MET A 158 -8.83 -26.28 15.30
N LEU A 159 -9.91 -25.66 15.78
CA LEU A 159 -9.94 -24.20 15.96
C LEU A 159 -9.21 -23.78 17.24
N GLY A 160 -9.22 -24.63 18.28
CA GLY A 160 -8.44 -24.43 19.51
C GLY A 160 -6.92 -24.57 19.29
N SER A 161 -6.47 -25.50 18.44
CA SER A 161 -5.05 -25.67 18.10
C SER A 161 -4.53 -24.57 17.17
N LEU A 162 -5.36 -24.03 16.27
CA LEU A 162 -4.99 -22.87 15.44
C LEU A 162 -4.87 -21.58 16.28
N LEU A 163 -5.74 -21.39 17.28
CA LEU A 163 -5.69 -20.24 18.18
C LEU A 163 -4.59 -20.37 19.25
N GLY A 164 -4.30 -21.60 19.70
CA GLY A 164 -3.19 -21.90 20.60
C GLY A 164 -1.81 -21.75 19.95
N GLY A 165 -1.69 -22.06 18.65
CA GLY A 165 -0.45 -21.86 17.89
C GLY A 165 -0.09 -20.39 17.65
N LEU A 166 -1.08 -19.50 17.59
CA LEU A 166 -0.87 -18.06 17.42
C LEU A 166 -0.58 -17.33 18.74
N MET A 167 -1.03 -17.87 19.88
CA MET A 167 -0.88 -17.26 21.20
C MET A 167 0.26 -17.86 22.04
N GLY A 168 0.81 -19.01 21.64
CA GLY A 168 1.77 -19.82 22.41
C GLY A 168 3.26 -19.64 22.07
N GLY A 169 3.67 -18.50 21.49
CA GLY A 169 5.09 -18.17 21.32
C GLY A 169 5.69 -17.56 22.59
N GLN A 170 6.50 -18.35 23.31
CA GLN A 170 7.18 -17.98 24.56
C GLN A 170 8.08 -16.71 24.41
N PRO A 171 8.23 -15.86 25.45
CA PRO A 171 8.70 -14.49 25.31
C PRO A 171 10.22 -14.40 25.29
N ASN A 172 10.76 -13.71 24.29
CA ASN A 172 12.07 -13.09 24.41
C ASN A 172 11.86 -11.64 24.86
N GLN A 173 12.43 -11.30 26.02
CA GLN A 173 12.43 -9.95 26.56
C GLN A 173 13.17 -9.01 25.61
N SER A 174 12.42 -8.12 24.97
CA SER A 174 12.91 -6.82 24.52
C SER A 174 11.75 -5.85 24.73
N THR A 175 11.91 -5.07 25.79
CA THR A 175 10.98 -4.09 26.31
C THR A 175 10.74 -2.97 25.30
N GLY A 176 9.49 -2.68 24.95
CA GLY A 176 9.11 -1.35 24.45
C GLY A 176 8.19 -1.32 23.22
N GLN A 177 6.93 -0.96 23.49
CA GLN A 177 5.93 -0.35 22.60
C GLN A 177 5.18 -1.27 21.63
N ALA A 178 3.88 -1.37 21.88
CA ALA A 178 2.87 -1.50 20.84
C ALA A 178 3.02 -0.33 19.86
N GLN A 179 3.86 -0.52 18.85
CA GLN A 179 4.02 0.43 17.77
C GLN A 179 3.11 -0.04 16.65
N ALA A 180 2.07 0.76 16.39
CA ALA A 180 1.31 0.72 15.16
C ALA A 180 2.31 0.63 14.00
N GLY A 181 2.38 -0.56 13.39
CA GLY A 181 3.34 -0.91 12.36
C GLY A 181 3.05 -0.10 11.11
N GLY A 182 3.51 1.14 11.08
CA GLY A 182 3.60 1.87 9.84
C GLY A 182 4.66 1.18 9.01
N LEU A 183 4.27 0.59 7.89
CA LEU A 183 5.14 0.54 6.73
C LEU A 183 6.25 -0.50 6.74
N SER A 184 7.06 -0.52 7.80
CA SER A 184 8.49 -0.17 7.73
C SER A 184 9.38 -1.12 6.93
N ASP A 185 8.86 -2.31 6.60
CA ASP A 185 9.57 -3.38 5.88
C ASP A 185 8.83 -3.89 4.61
N GLY A 186 8.15 -3.01 3.86
CA GLY A 186 7.44 -3.43 2.64
C GLY A 186 6.10 -4.09 2.97
N LEU A 187 5.34 -4.52 1.96
CA LEU A 187 4.11 -5.29 2.20
C LEU A 187 4.50 -6.66 2.73
N ASP A 188 4.71 -6.74 4.05
CA ASP A 188 4.96 -7.99 4.71
C ASP A 188 3.72 -8.87 4.62
N MET A 189 3.90 -10.17 4.82
CA MET A 189 2.76 -11.08 5.00
C MET A 189 1.80 -10.53 6.08
N GLY A 190 2.32 -9.81 7.08
CA GLY A 190 1.54 -9.08 8.08
C GLY A 190 0.63 -8.01 7.47
N ASP A 191 1.13 -7.17 6.57
CA ASP A 191 0.33 -6.13 5.92
C ASP A 191 -0.66 -6.71 4.93
N LEU A 192 -0.30 -7.78 4.22
CA LEU A 192 -1.22 -8.48 3.33
C LEU A 192 -2.36 -9.16 4.11
N ILE A 193 -2.04 -9.80 5.23
CA ILE A 193 -3.04 -10.36 6.14
C ILE A 193 -3.92 -9.24 6.69
N THR A 194 -3.33 -8.11 7.08
CA THR A 194 -4.07 -6.94 7.60
C THR A 194 -4.99 -6.35 6.53
N ALA A 195 -4.50 -6.17 5.30
CA ALA A 195 -5.28 -5.70 4.17
C ALA A 195 -6.40 -6.68 3.79
N GLY A 196 -6.11 -7.98 3.80
CA GLY A 196 -7.09 -9.03 3.57
C GLY A 196 -8.18 -9.08 4.63
N MET A 197 -7.83 -8.91 5.90
CA MET A 197 -8.79 -8.80 7.00
C MET A 197 -9.63 -7.53 6.89
N ALA A 198 -9.03 -6.38 6.55
CA ALA A 198 -9.75 -5.12 6.35
C ALA A 198 -10.75 -5.24 5.19
N TYR A 199 -10.33 -5.81 4.06
CA TYR A 199 -11.21 -6.14 2.93
C TYR A 199 -12.36 -7.03 3.37
N PHE A 200 -12.06 -8.15 4.04
CA PHE A 200 -13.08 -9.12 4.45
C PHE A 200 -14.05 -8.54 5.48
N GLN A 201 -13.58 -7.74 6.43
CA GLN A 201 -14.43 -7.07 7.41
C GLN A 201 -15.34 -6.02 6.76
N SER A 202 -14.84 -5.28 5.78
CA SER A 202 -15.63 -4.33 4.97
C SER A 202 -16.73 -5.08 4.19
N LYS A 203 -16.40 -6.23 3.57
CA LYS A 203 -17.38 -7.11 2.92
C LYS A 203 -18.41 -7.67 3.91
N GLN A 204 -18.03 -8.04 5.13
CA GLN A 204 -18.95 -8.48 6.17
C GLN A 204 -19.90 -7.38 6.64
N ARG A 205 -19.45 -6.12 6.64
CA ARG A 205 -20.27 -4.94 6.94
C ARG A 205 -21.21 -4.57 5.79
N GLY A 206 -21.16 -5.28 4.67
CA GLY A 206 -22.00 -5.04 3.50
C GLY A 206 -21.52 -3.89 2.62
N GLU A 207 -20.27 -3.45 2.78
CA GLU A 207 -19.71 -2.35 1.99
C GLU A 207 -19.38 -2.81 0.55
N ASP A 208 -19.44 -1.85 -0.38
CA ASP A 208 -19.14 -2.06 -1.79
C ASP A 208 -17.67 -2.44 -2.00
N ASN A 209 -17.41 -3.20 -3.07
CA ASN A 209 -16.06 -3.71 -3.40
C ASN A 209 -15.00 -2.61 -3.48
N LEU A 210 -15.37 -1.40 -3.91
CA LEU A 210 -14.45 -0.27 -3.99
C LEU A 210 -14.01 0.19 -2.60
N ASN A 211 -14.96 0.31 -1.66
CA ASN A 211 -14.69 0.72 -0.29
C ASN A 211 -13.84 -0.34 0.42
N ALA A 212 -14.13 -1.62 0.19
CA ALA A 212 -13.32 -2.71 0.72
C ALA A 212 -11.87 -2.71 0.20
N ILE A 213 -11.64 -2.38 -1.08
CA ILE A 213 -10.29 -2.24 -1.65
C ILE A 213 -9.59 -1.01 -1.07
N ILE A 214 -10.32 0.08 -0.87
CA ILE A 214 -9.80 1.30 -0.26
C ILE A 214 -9.37 1.02 1.19
N ASP A 215 -10.18 0.32 1.97
CA ASP A 215 -9.87 -0.08 3.35
C ASP A 215 -8.62 -0.97 3.39
N ALA A 216 -8.56 -1.97 2.51
CA ALA A 216 -7.40 -2.83 2.36
C ALA A 216 -6.13 -2.04 2.00
N PHE A 217 -6.22 -1.13 1.04
CA PHE A 217 -5.10 -0.28 0.61
C PHE A 217 -4.66 0.66 1.73
N THR A 218 -5.61 1.23 2.46
CA THR A 218 -5.35 2.18 3.55
C THR A 218 -4.66 1.47 4.71
N ALA A 219 -5.18 0.31 5.11
CA ALA A 219 -4.56 -0.56 6.11
C ALA A 219 -3.15 -1.00 5.69
N ALA A 220 -2.98 -1.33 4.41
CA ALA A 220 -1.70 -1.71 3.85
C ALA A 220 -0.71 -0.54 3.74
N SER A 221 -1.15 0.70 3.56
CA SER A 221 -0.28 1.86 3.29
C SER A 221 0.52 2.35 4.49
N GLY A 222 0.30 1.78 5.68
CA GLY A 222 1.03 2.16 6.90
C GLY A 222 0.82 3.61 7.34
N MET A 223 -0.18 4.32 6.79
CA MET A 223 -0.45 5.73 7.09
C MET A 223 -1.07 5.98 8.48
N GLY A 224 -1.00 5.00 9.39
CA GLY A 224 -1.59 5.08 10.71
C GLY A 224 -3.12 5.04 10.69
N ASN A 225 -3.71 4.96 11.88
CA ASN A 225 -5.16 4.95 12.08
C ASN A 225 -5.77 6.37 12.05
N ASP A 226 -5.04 7.37 11.54
CA ASP A 226 -5.46 8.76 11.54
C ASP A 226 -6.48 9.04 10.41
N PRO A 227 -7.75 9.39 10.71
CA PRO A 227 -8.79 9.54 9.71
C PRO A 227 -8.46 10.52 8.57
N HIS A 228 -7.79 11.63 8.89
CA HIS A 228 -7.40 12.65 7.90
C HIS A 228 -6.31 12.15 6.93
N ARG A 229 -5.40 11.28 7.39
CA ARG A 229 -4.40 10.64 6.53
C ARG A 229 -5.07 9.65 5.57
N GLN A 230 -6.02 8.87 6.06
CA GLN A 230 -6.82 7.96 5.25
C GLN A 230 -7.59 8.72 4.15
N GLN A 231 -8.31 9.78 4.52
CA GLN A 231 -9.06 10.59 3.56
C GLN A 231 -8.16 11.21 2.48
N SER A 232 -7.01 11.78 2.87
CA SER A 232 -6.07 12.35 1.91
C SER A 232 -5.46 11.30 0.97
N THR A 233 -5.18 10.10 1.49
CA THR A 233 -4.66 8.97 0.70
C THR A 233 -5.67 8.48 -0.32
N GLN A 234 -6.93 8.39 0.09
CA GLN A 234 -8.04 8.05 -0.81
C GLN A 234 -8.17 9.07 -1.95
N ILE A 235 -8.12 10.36 -1.64
CA ILE A 235 -8.19 11.42 -2.66
C ILE A 235 -7.02 11.28 -3.65
N VAL A 236 -5.79 11.09 -3.14
CA VAL A 236 -4.60 10.94 -3.99
C VAL A 236 -4.72 9.69 -4.86
N ALA A 237 -5.00 8.53 -4.28
CA ALA A 237 -5.07 7.26 -5.01
C ALA A 237 -6.20 7.25 -6.06
N ASN A 238 -7.40 7.69 -5.69
CA ASN A 238 -8.54 7.76 -6.60
C ASN A 238 -8.29 8.72 -7.76
N THR A 239 -7.75 9.91 -7.47
CA THR A 239 -7.46 10.90 -8.52
C THR A 239 -6.37 10.41 -9.45
N PHE A 240 -5.33 9.76 -8.91
CA PHE A 240 -4.26 9.17 -9.70
C PHE A 240 -4.81 8.09 -10.64
N LEU A 241 -5.60 7.15 -10.12
CA LEU A 241 -6.25 6.09 -10.91
C LEU A 241 -7.17 6.64 -12.00
N GLN A 242 -7.97 7.66 -11.70
CA GLN A 242 -8.82 8.31 -12.68
C GLN A 242 -7.99 9.01 -13.77
N ALA A 243 -6.89 9.67 -13.40
CA ALA A 243 -5.97 10.29 -14.35
C ALA A 243 -5.36 9.23 -15.29
N LEU A 244 -4.89 8.10 -14.73
CA LEU A 244 -4.39 6.96 -15.51
C LEU A 244 -5.43 6.42 -16.49
N GLY A 245 -6.66 6.17 -16.01
CA GLY A 245 -7.74 5.63 -16.83
C GLY A 245 -8.16 6.57 -17.97
N LYS A 246 -8.03 7.88 -17.81
CA LYS A 246 -8.28 8.86 -18.87
C LYS A 246 -7.18 8.89 -19.93
N MET A 247 -5.93 8.64 -19.56
CA MET A 247 -4.80 8.63 -20.48
C MET A 247 -4.67 7.30 -21.23
N GLY A 248 -4.98 6.17 -20.59
CA GLY A 248 -4.98 4.84 -21.22
C GLY A 248 -6.09 4.63 -22.27
N LYS A 249 -7.05 5.54 -22.35
CA LYS A 249 -8.15 5.54 -23.34
C LYS A 249 -7.90 6.43 -24.55
N LYS A 250 -6.82 7.22 -24.55
CA LYS A 250 -6.38 8.03 -25.71
C LYS A 250 -5.43 7.23 -26.58
#